data_AF-A0A2Z6MK30-F1
#
_entry.id   AF-A0A2Z6MK30-F1
#
_cell.length_a   1.000
_cell.length_b   1.000
_cell.length_c   1.000
_cell.angle_alpha   90.00
_cell.angle_beta   90.00
_cell.angle_gamma   90.00
#
_symmetry.space_group_name_H-M   'P 1'
#
loop_
_entity.id
_entity.type
_entity.pdbx_description
1 polymer ?
#
loop_
_entity_poly.entity_id
_entity_poly.type
_entity_poly.pdbx_seq_one_letter_code
_entity_poly.pdbx_strand_id
1 'polypeptide(L)'
;MTRLLKAIYHPRNQYLLQLDDCSSDSERMDLALYVKSNNVFEEFGNVNVVGKSYAINKMGSSSLSASLHASALLLKVNSDWDWFFTLSASDYPLMTQDDILHAFMILPTNINFIHYTNKTLRNEQKNMNQIVVDPSLHDEKSSPLYFAVEARDTPDAFKIFRG
;
A
#
# COMPACT_ATOMS: atom_id res chain seq x y z
N MET A 1 0.32 14.27 1.38
CA MET A 1 -0.76 13.42 0.82
C MET A 1 -1.75 14.18 -0.06
N THR A 2 -2.38 15.27 0.40
CA THR A 2 -3.41 16.00 -0.39
C THR A 2 -2.93 16.51 -1.76
N ARG A 3 -1.68 17.00 -1.85
CA ARG A 3 -1.06 17.39 -3.12
C ARG A 3 -0.95 16.23 -4.11
N LEU A 4 -0.50 15.06 -3.64
CA LEU A 4 -0.41 13.85 -4.46
C LEU A 4 -1.79 13.44 -4.96
N LEU A 5 -2.78 13.35 -4.07
CA LEU A 5 -4.16 12.99 -4.43
C LEU A 5 -4.68 13.88 -5.57
N LYS A 6 -4.51 15.19 -5.47
CA LYS A 6 -4.91 16.12 -6.55
C LYS A 6 -4.19 15.86 -7.87
N ALA A 7 -2.90 15.50 -7.82
CA ALA A 7 -2.10 15.28 -9.02
C ALA A 7 -2.49 13.99 -9.77
N ILE A 8 -2.95 12.97 -9.05
CA ILE A 8 -3.34 11.67 -9.64
C ILE A 8 -4.86 11.51 -9.78
N TYR A 9 -5.66 12.51 -9.41
CA TYR A 9 -7.11 12.39 -9.35
C TYR A 9 -7.74 12.25 -10.74
N HIS A 10 -8.63 11.30 -10.89
CA HIS A 10 -9.45 11.10 -12.07
C HIS A 10 -10.80 10.45 -11.65
N PRO A 11 -11.94 10.89 -12.22
CA PRO A 11 -13.27 10.45 -11.78
C PRO A 11 -13.54 8.95 -12.00
N ARG A 12 -12.81 8.29 -12.91
CA ARG A 12 -12.95 6.85 -13.18
C ARG A 12 -12.12 5.94 -12.26
N ASN A 13 -11.24 6.51 -11.44
CA ASN A 13 -10.39 5.73 -10.54
C ASN A 13 -11.01 5.67 -9.15
N GLN A 14 -10.55 4.72 -8.34
CA GLN A 14 -10.89 4.59 -6.92
C GLN A 14 -9.67 4.91 -6.06
N TYR A 15 -9.87 5.68 -5.00
CA TYR A 15 -8.81 6.10 -4.09
C TYR A 15 -9.15 5.68 -2.66
N LEU A 16 -8.22 5.02 -1.99
CA LEU A 16 -8.30 4.71 -0.57
C LEU A 16 -7.13 5.39 0.15
N LEU A 17 -7.45 6.31 1.06
CA LEU A 17 -6.48 7.04 1.86
C LEU A 17 -6.37 6.37 3.22
N GLN A 18 -5.15 5.99 3.57
CA GLN A 18 -4.83 5.41 4.85
C GLN A 18 -3.77 6.26 5.55
N LEU A 19 -4.06 6.63 6.80
CA LEU A 19 -3.08 7.21 7.71
C LEU A 19 -2.63 6.12 8.70
N ASP A 20 -1.35 6.16 9.06
CA ASP A 20 -0.76 5.23 10.01
C ASP A 20 -1.21 5.54 11.45
N ASP A 21 -0.67 4.78 12.40
CA ASP A 21 -0.89 4.94 13.84
C ASP A 21 -0.14 6.14 14.44
N CYS A 22 0.86 6.69 13.74
CA CYS A 22 1.51 7.93 14.13
C CYS A 22 0.57 9.13 13.94
N SER A 23 -0.41 9.02 13.04
CA SER A 23 -1.43 10.05 12.85
C SER A 23 -2.53 10.01 13.90
N SER A 24 -2.86 11.18 14.44
CA SER A 24 -3.93 11.35 15.42
C SER A 24 -5.32 11.19 14.81
N ASP A 25 -6.32 10.91 15.64
CA ASP A 25 -7.70 10.83 15.17
C ASP A 25 -8.22 12.18 14.65
N SER A 26 -7.71 13.30 15.16
CA SER A 26 -8.04 14.62 14.61
C SER A 26 -7.48 14.80 13.19
N GLU A 27 -6.24 14.39 12.92
CA GLU A 27 -5.68 14.46 11.55
C GLU A 27 -6.48 13.59 10.57
N ARG A 28 -6.95 12.43 11.02
CA ARG A 28 -7.79 11.52 10.23
C ARG A 28 -9.16 12.13 9.96
N MET A 29 -9.76 12.76 10.96
CA MET A 29 -11.02 13.48 10.85
C MET A 29 -10.88 14.68 9.90
N ASP A 30 -9.81 15.46 10.04
CA ASP A 30 -9.52 16.60 9.17
C ASP A 30 -9.33 16.16 7.72
N LEU A 31 -8.69 15.02 7.47
CA LEU A 31 -8.57 14.44 6.13
C LEU A 31 -9.94 14.03 5.59
N ALA A 32 -10.79 13.40 6.40
CA ALA A 32 -12.14 13.02 5.99
C ALA A 32 -13.01 14.26 5.67
N LEU A 33 -12.94 15.30 6.50
CA LEU A 33 -13.59 16.59 6.26
C LEU A 33 -13.05 17.27 5.01
N TYR A 34 -11.73 17.21 4.77
CA TYR A 34 -11.11 17.72 3.56
C TYR A 34 -11.64 17.02 2.30
N VAL A 35 -11.77 15.69 2.35
CA VAL A 35 -12.34 14.92 1.22
C VAL A 35 -13.81 15.29 1.00
N LYS A 36 -14.60 15.43 2.08
CA LYS A 36 -16.03 15.79 2.00
C LYS A 36 -16.29 17.23 1.57
N SER A 37 -15.40 18.15 1.88
CA SER A 37 -15.54 19.58 1.50
C SER A 37 -15.14 19.87 0.06
N ASN A 38 -14.55 18.91 -0.65
CA ASN A 38 -14.21 19.07 -2.05
C ASN A 38 -15.36 18.56 -2.94
N ASN A 39 -16.07 19.49 -3.58
CA ASN A 39 -17.22 19.20 -4.45
C ASN A 39 -16.93 18.10 -5.48
N VAL A 40 -15.70 18.05 -6.04
CA VAL A 40 -15.35 17.04 -7.06
C VAL A 40 -15.30 15.65 -6.42
N PHE A 41 -14.69 15.52 -5.24
CA PHE A 41 -14.58 14.22 -4.57
C PHE A 41 -15.92 13.75 -4.02
N GLU A 42 -16.75 14.69 -3.56
CA GLU A 42 -18.10 14.41 -3.08
C GLU A 42 -19.03 13.95 -4.21
N GLU A 43 -19.01 14.64 -5.36
CA GLU A 43 -19.84 14.32 -6.52
C GLU A 43 -19.57 12.90 -7.06
N PHE A 44 -18.29 12.53 -7.21
CA PHE A 44 -17.93 11.21 -7.74
C PHE A 44 -17.88 10.11 -6.68
N GLY A 45 -17.80 10.45 -5.39
CA GLY A 45 -17.79 9.50 -4.29
C GLY A 45 -16.64 8.47 -4.33
N ASN A 46 -15.57 8.75 -5.07
CA ASN A 46 -14.52 7.79 -5.41
C ASN A 46 -13.25 7.91 -4.55
N VAL A 47 -13.31 8.72 -3.48
CA VAL A 47 -12.22 8.90 -2.52
C VAL A 47 -12.69 8.50 -1.13
N ASN A 48 -12.08 7.47 -0.57
CA ASN A 48 -12.44 6.90 0.73
C ASN A 48 -11.29 7.06 1.72
N VAL A 49 -11.60 7.32 2.99
CA VAL A 49 -10.62 7.39 4.09
C VAL A 49 -10.86 6.21 5.02
N VAL A 50 -9.79 5.46 5.35
CA VAL A 50 -9.87 4.36 6.32
C VAL A 50 -10.13 4.95 7.71
N GLY A 51 -11.24 4.56 8.34
CA GLY A 51 -11.67 5.13 9.62
C GLY A 51 -10.85 4.69 10.82
N LYS A 52 -10.27 3.48 10.81
CA LYS A 52 -9.49 2.93 11.92
C LYS A 52 -8.00 2.89 11.57
N SER A 53 -7.14 3.46 12.42
CA SER A 53 -5.69 3.24 12.35
C SER A 53 -5.32 1.86 12.88
N TYR A 54 -4.18 1.39 12.39
CA TYR A 54 -3.45 0.29 12.98
C TYR A 54 -1.97 0.54 12.78
N ALA A 55 -1.17 -0.09 13.64
CA ALA A 55 0.27 0.07 13.61
C ALA A 55 0.85 -0.44 12.29
N ILE A 56 1.70 0.38 11.67
CA ILE A 56 2.44 -0.03 10.46
C ILE A 56 3.92 0.15 10.70
N ASN A 57 4.66 -0.96 10.63
CA ASN A 57 6.10 -0.95 10.50
C ASN A 57 6.48 -1.14 9.03
N LYS A 58 7.12 -0.13 8.43
CA LYS A 58 7.54 -0.14 7.02
C LYS A 58 8.52 -1.26 6.67
N MET A 59 9.28 -1.76 7.66
CA MET A 59 10.24 -2.84 7.49
C MET A 59 9.66 -4.22 7.82
N GLY A 60 8.43 -4.26 8.37
CA GLY A 60 7.80 -5.47 8.87
C GLY A 60 6.69 -6.00 7.96
N SER A 61 6.11 -7.13 8.37
CA SER A 61 4.96 -7.75 7.70
C SER A 61 3.68 -6.90 7.77
N SER A 62 3.56 -6.00 8.74
CA SER A 62 2.44 -5.07 8.88
C SER A 62 2.30 -4.13 7.68
N SER A 63 3.39 -3.75 7.00
CA SER A 63 3.33 -2.96 5.76
C SER A 63 2.66 -3.75 4.62
N LEU A 64 2.99 -5.03 4.48
CA LEU A 64 2.33 -5.91 3.50
C LEU A 64 0.87 -6.15 3.88
N SER A 65 0.59 -6.40 5.15
CA SER A 65 -0.76 -6.54 5.69
C SER A 65 -1.61 -5.30 5.38
N ALA A 66 -1.03 -4.10 5.50
CA ALA A 66 -1.73 -2.87 5.18
C ALA A 66 -2.16 -2.80 3.70
N SER A 67 -1.27 -3.18 2.78
CA SER A 67 -1.56 -3.21 1.35
C SER A 67 -2.66 -4.24 1.00
N LEU A 68 -2.61 -5.43 1.62
CA LEU A 68 -3.63 -6.48 1.45
C LEU A 68 -4.99 -6.07 2.04
N HIS A 69 -4.98 -5.38 3.18
CA HIS A 69 -6.20 -4.86 3.78
C HIS A 69 -6.81 -3.75 2.90
N ALA A 70 -5.98 -2.85 2.37
CA ALA A 70 -6.42 -1.81 1.44
C ALA A 70 -7.04 -2.39 0.16
N SER A 71 -6.43 -3.42 -0.44
CA SER A 71 -7.00 -4.08 -1.63
C SER A 71 -8.32 -4.78 -1.30
N ALA A 72 -8.42 -5.46 -0.15
CA ALA A 72 -9.67 -6.07 0.31
C ALA A 72 -10.78 -5.05 0.55
N LEU A 73 -10.45 -3.86 1.10
CA LEU A 73 -11.41 -2.77 1.27
C LEU A 73 -11.86 -2.22 -0.08
N LEU A 74 -10.95 -1.97 -1.02
CA LEU A 74 -11.30 -1.51 -2.37
C LEU A 74 -12.23 -2.51 -3.06
N LEU A 75 -11.93 -3.80 -3.04
CA LEU A 75 -12.80 -4.84 -3.60
C LEU A 75 -14.21 -4.87 -2.97
N LYS A 76 -14.34 -4.53 -1.68
CA LYS A 76 -15.64 -4.44 -1.00
C LYS A 76 -16.42 -3.17 -1.37
N VAL A 77 -15.72 -2.08 -1.59
CA VAL A 77 -16.33 -0.78 -1.96
C VAL A 77 -16.76 -0.79 -3.42
N ASN A 78 -15.86 -1.19 -4.32
CA ASN A 78 -16.10 -1.31 -5.74
C ASN A 78 -15.10 -2.29 -6.36
N SER A 79 -15.58 -3.32 -7.03
CA SER A 79 -14.74 -4.29 -7.74
C SER A 79 -14.41 -3.88 -9.18
N ASP A 80 -15.00 -2.81 -9.69
CA ASP A 80 -14.90 -2.38 -11.08
C ASP A 80 -13.65 -1.51 -11.30
N TRP A 81 -12.48 -2.12 -11.12
CA TRP A 81 -11.18 -1.54 -11.45
C TRP A 81 -10.23 -2.64 -11.93
N ASP A 82 -9.31 -2.30 -12.83
CA ASP A 82 -8.42 -3.27 -13.47
C ASP A 82 -7.04 -3.37 -12.80
N TRP A 83 -6.55 -2.25 -12.25
CA TRP A 83 -5.18 -2.11 -11.79
C TRP A 83 -5.12 -1.60 -10.35
N PHE A 84 -4.25 -2.21 -9.54
CA PHE A 84 -4.00 -1.80 -8.17
C PHE A 84 -2.62 -1.17 -8.04
N PHE A 85 -2.58 0.07 -7.51
CA PHE A 85 -1.35 0.82 -7.28
C PHE A 85 -1.20 1.13 -5.79
N THR A 86 -0.04 0.83 -5.22
CA THR A 86 0.33 1.26 -3.87
C THR A 86 1.19 2.50 -3.94
N LEU A 87 0.78 3.58 -3.26
CA LEU A 87 1.52 4.83 -3.18
C LEU A 87 1.71 5.24 -1.72
N SER A 88 2.87 5.80 -1.42
CA SER A 88 3.17 6.50 -0.18
C SER A 88 2.93 8.00 -0.35
N ALA A 89 2.88 8.72 0.78
CA ALA A 89 2.74 10.19 0.75
C ALA A 89 3.95 10.92 0.16
N SER A 90 5.08 10.23 -0.05
CA SER A 90 6.32 10.75 -0.62
C SER A 90 6.41 10.58 -2.14
N ASP A 91 5.52 9.79 -2.74
CA ASP A 91 5.51 9.57 -4.18
C ASP A 91 4.92 10.76 -4.94
N TYR A 92 5.27 10.88 -6.23
CA TYR A 92 4.70 11.89 -7.12
C TYR A 92 4.68 11.41 -8.57
N PRO A 93 3.59 11.63 -9.32
CA PRO A 93 3.51 11.19 -10.72
C PRO A 93 4.50 11.98 -11.59
N LEU A 94 5.18 11.27 -12.49
CA LEU A 94 6.07 11.84 -13.52
C LEU A 94 5.36 12.07 -14.86
N MET A 95 4.17 11.50 -15.03
CA MET A 95 3.34 11.61 -16.23
C MET A 95 1.94 12.07 -15.82
N THR A 96 1.18 12.62 -16.76
CA THR A 96 -0.19 13.04 -16.47
C THR A 96 -1.10 11.82 -16.29
N GLN A 97 -2.22 12.03 -15.61
CA GLN A 97 -3.17 10.94 -15.37
C GLN A 97 -3.81 10.44 -16.68
N ASP A 98 -3.98 11.31 -17.67
CA ASP A 98 -4.51 10.96 -18.99
C ASP A 98 -3.51 10.08 -19.76
N ASP A 99 -2.21 10.39 -19.70
CA ASP A 99 -1.17 9.58 -20.34
C ASP A 99 -1.09 8.18 -19.72
N ILE A 100 -1.20 8.10 -18.38
CA ILE A 100 -1.22 6.82 -17.66
C ILE A 100 -2.45 6.01 -18.06
N LEU A 101 -3.64 6.61 -18.07
CA LEU A 101 -4.87 5.92 -18.49
C LEU A 101 -4.77 5.44 -19.93
N HIS A 102 -4.24 6.26 -20.83
CA HIS A 102 -4.04 5.88 -22.23
C HIS A 102 -3.09 4.69 -22.38
N ALA A 103 -1.96 4.70 -21.67
CA ALA A 103 -0.99 3.62 -21.70
C ALA A 103 -1.59 2.30 -21.17
N PHE A 104 -2.28 2.36 -20.03
CA PHE A 104 -2.85 1.19 -19.37
C PHE A 104 -4.10 0.64 -20.08
N MET A 105 -4.82 1.44 -20.86
CA MET A 105 -5.98 1.00 -21.65
C MET A 105 -5.60 -0.05 -22.72
N ILE A 106 -4.37 -0.01 -23.22
CA ILE A 106 -3.90 -0.90 -24.30
C ILE A 106 -3.29 -2.19 -23.72
N LEU A 107 -2.90 -2.19 -22.45
CA LEU A 107 -2.27 -3.32 -21.80
C LEU A 107 -3.31 -4.40 -21.45
N PRO A 108 -2.97 -5.69 -21.61
CA PRO A 108 -3.86 -6.76 -21.20
C PRO A 108 -3.97 -6.77 -19.67
N THR A 109 -5.16 -6.96 -19.12
CA THR A 109 -5.41 -6.89 -17.66
C THR A 109 -4.95 -8.13 -16.88
N ASN A 110 -4.34 -9.10 -17.55
CA ASN A 110 -3.85 -10.36 -16.96
C ASN A 110 -2.34 -10.35 -16.65
N ILE A 111 -1.70 -9.18 -16.61
CA ILE A 111 -0.27 -9.03 -16.29
C ILE A 111 -0.07 -8.20 -15.02
N ASN A 112 1.08 -8.35 -14.37
CA ASN A 112 1.46 -7.58 -13.19
C ASN A 112 2.82 -6.93 -13.40
N PHE A 113 2.97 -5.69 -12.91
CA PHE A 113 4.22 -4.95 -12.96
C PHE A 113 4.88 -4.94 -11.59
N ILE A 114 5.82 -5.86 -11.37
CA ILE A 114 6.56 -5.97 -10.12
C ILE A 114 8.05 -5.95 -10.47
N HIS A 115 8.77 -4.98 -9.95
CA HIS A 115 10.22 -4.96 -10.07
C HIS A 115 10.81 -6.08 -9.20
N TYR A 116 11.77 -6.82 -9.75
CA TYR A 116 12.53 -7.80 -8.99
C TYR A 116 13.98 -7.87 -9.48
N THR A 117 14.90 -8.26 -8.59
CA THR A 117 16.30 -8.53 -8.87
C THR A 117 16.61 -10.01 -8.69
N ASN A 118 17.43 -10.56 -9.58
CA ASN A 118 17.91 -11.94 -9.55
C ASN A 118 19.32 -12.06 -8.92
N LYS A 119 19.89 -10.96 -8.42
CA LYS A 119 21.20 -10.97 -7.77
C LYS A 119 21.04 -11.42 -6.31
N THR A 120 21.02 -12.72 -6.07
CA THR A 120 21.16 -13.27 -4.71
C THR A 120 22.64 -13.27 -4.31
N LEU A 121 23.05 -12.33 -3.48
CA LEU A 121 24.39 -12.37 -2.86
C LEU A 121 24.40 -13.44 -1.75
N ARG A 122 25.48 -14.20 -1.61
CA ARG A 122 25.60 -15.32 -0.63
C ARG A 122 25.31 -14.91 0.84
N ASN A 123 25.48 -13.64 1.18
CA ASN A 123 25.15 -13.09 2.51
C ASN A 123 23.63 -12.87 2.72
N GLU A 124 22.83 -12.92 1.66
CA GLU A 124 21.40 -12.62 1.67
C GLU A 124 20.51 -13.84 1.95
N GLN A 125 21.04 -15.06 1.76
CA GLN A 125 20.35 -16.29 2.17
C GLN A 125 20.13 -16.32 3.69
N LYS A 126 21.07 -15.77 4.49
CA LYS A 126 20.92 -15.66 5.95
C LYS A 126 19.68 -14.85 6.36
N ASN A 127 19.28 -13.88 5.55
CA ASN A 127 18.08 -13.06 5.83
C ASN A 127 16.77 -13.79 5.51
N MET A 128 16.77 -14.82 4.66
CA MET A 128 15.53 -15.53 4.30
C MET A 128 15.04 -16.46 5.41
N ASN A 129 15.99 -17.03 6.15
CA ASN A 129 15.74 -18.01 7.19
C ASN A 129 15.56 -17.36 8.57
N GLN A 130 15.80 -16.06 8.67
CA GLN A 130 15.62 -15.31 9.91
C GLN A 130 14.12 -15.19 10.20
N ILE A 131 13.73 -15.53 11.44
CA ILE A 131 12.38 -15.31 11.92
C ILE A 131 12.30 -13.89 12.44
N VAL A 132 11.38 -13.12 11.88
CA VAL A 132 11.09 -11.73 12.26
C VAL A 132 9.71 -11.68 12.88
N VAL A 133 9.61 -11.10 14.06
CA VAL A 133 8.35 -10.82 14.74
C VAL A 133 8.08 -9.34 14.60
N ASP A 134 6.93 -9.03 14.00
CA ASP A 134 6.43 -7.67 13.84
C ASP A 134 5.29 -7.41 14.84
N PRO A 135 5.55 -6.71 15.96
CA PRO A 135 4.54 -6.41 16.96
C PRO A 135 3.40 -5.56 16.42
N SER A 136 3.65 -4.76 15.37
CA SER A 136 2.65 -3.87 14.77
C SER A 136 1.46 -4.62 14.14
N LEU A 137 1.53 -5.95 13.99
CA LEU A 137 0.37 -6.76 13.61
C LEU A 137 -0.67 -6.92 14.73
N HIS A 138 -0.25 -6.77 15.99
CA HIS A 138 -1.07 -7.05 17.17
C HIS A 138 -1.23 -5.82 18.07
N ASP A 139 -0.24 -4.94 18.08
CA ASP A 139 -0.22 -3.76 18.93
C ASP A 139 -0.88 -2.55 18.24
N GLU A 140 -1.38 -1.62 19.05
CA GLU A 140 -1.97 -0.37 18.56
C GLU A 140 -0.92 0.64 18.08
N LYS A 141 0.34 0.50 18.54
CA LYS A 141 1.45 1.40 18.21
C LYS A 141 2.61 0.66 17.57
N SER A 142 3.19 1.29 16.56
CA SER A 142 4.32 0.78 15.81
C SER A 142 5.54 0.66 16.71
N SER A 143 6.11 -0.54 16.72
CA SER A 143 7.27 -0.89 17.55
C SER A 143 8.41 -1.44 16.69
N PRO A 144 9.66 -1.40 17.18
CA PRO A 144 10.79 -2.00 16.49
C PRO A 144 10.57 -3.50 16.25
N LEU A 145 11.15 -4.01 15.16
CA LEU A 145 11.10 -5.43 14.83
C LEU A 145 11.96 -6.23 15.80
N TYR A 146 11.47 -7.41 16.16
CA TYR A 146 12.25 -8.40 16.93
C TYR A 146 12.74 -9.50 16.01
N PHE A 147 13.99 -9.89 16.19
CA PHE A 147 14.63 -10.93 15.42
C PHE A 147 14.91 -12.11 16.35
N ALA A 148 14.41 -13.29 15.99
CA ALA A 148 14.72 -14.50 16.74
C ALA A 148 16.18 -14.89 16.55
N VAL A 149 16.75 -15.53 17.58
CA VAL A 149 18.10 -16.11 17.51
C VAL A 149 18.10 -17.35 16.61
N GLU A 150 17.01 -18.12 16.65
CA GLU A 150 16.83 -19.31 15.83
C GLU A 150 16.36 -18.96 14.41
N ALA A 151 16.76 -19.80 13.46
CA ALA A 151 16.38 -19.68 12.06
C ALA A 151 15.43 -20.82 11.68
N ARG A 152 14.53 -20.54 10.75
CA ARG A 152 13.67 -21.54 10.11
C ARG A 152 14.33 -22.12 8.86
N ASP A 153 13.85 -23.27 8.42
CA ASP A 153 14.29 -23.85 7.14
C ASP A 153 13.87 -22.98 5.95
N THR A 154 14.70 -22.99 4.91
CA THR A 154 14.42 -22.30 3.65
C THR A 154 13.29 -23.02 2.93
N PRO A 155 12.20 -22.34 2.55
CA PRO A 155 11.16 -22.95 1.72
C PRO A 155 11.74 -23.39 0.36
N ASP A 156 11.41 -24.61 -0.06
CA ASP A 156 11.89 -25.22 -1.30
C ASP A 156 10.78 -25.45 -2.35
N ALA A 157 9.51 -25.30 -1.96
CA ALA A 157 8.35 -25.43 -2.83
C ALA A 157 8.25 -24.36 -3.95
N PHE A 158 8.97 -23.25 -3.82
CA PHE A 158 8.94 -22.15 -4.77
C PHE A 158 10.27 -21.39 -4.84
N LYS A 159 10.47 -20.65 -5.93
CA LYS A 159 11.63 -19.76 -6.09
C LYS A 159 11.34 -18.43 -5.40
N ILE A 160 12.31 -17.95 -4.64
CA ILE A 160 12.22 -16.67 -3.94
C ILE A 160 12.85 -15.58 -4.80
N PHE A 161 12.09 -14.53 -5.05
CA PHE A 161 12.55 -13.31 -5.71
C PHE A 161 12.50 -12.14 -4.72
N ARG A 162 13.29 -11.09 -4.97
CA ARG A 162 13.30 -9.85 -4.16
C ARG A 162 13.16 -8.65 -5.07
N GLY A 163 12.60 -7.56 -4.58
CA GLY A 163 12.39 -6.29 -5.29
C GLY A 163 12.26 -5.13 -4.32
#